data_AF-A0A7J9ABC1-F1
#
_entry.id   AF-A0A7J9ABC1-F1
#
_cell.length_a   1.000
_cell.length_b   1.000
_cell.length_c   1.000
_cell.angle_alpha   90.00
_cell.angle_beta   90.00
_cell.angle_gamma   90.00
#
_symmetry.space_group_name_H-M   'P 1'
#
loop_
_entity.id
_entity.type
_entity.pdbx_description
1 polymer ?
#
loop_
_entity_poly.entity_id
_entity_poly.type
_entity_poly.pdbx_seq_one_letter_code
_entity_poly.pdbx_strand_id
1 'polypeptide(L)'
;MRFKVGYLNEMERMLEKVLPHVTLKAKPNLESRIRTLKRDWEIVYNMFSGKDNSEFGWDKHRQMVVAKDVVHKAAGQFRHRSFPYYRPTYFHLCKRSSH
;
A
#
# COMPACT_ATOMS: atom_id res chain seq x y z
N MET A 1 -10.04 -5.78 5.60
CA MET A 1 -9.70 -4.97 6.81
C MET A 1 -10.83 -3.98 7.13
N ARG A 2 -11.44 -4.06 8.32
CA ARG A 2 -12.56 -3.19 8.75
C ARG A 2 -12.10 -2.24 9.87
N PHE A 3 -12.33 -0.95 9.71
CA PHE A 3 -12.00 0.06 10.73
C PHE A 3 -13.13 0.20 11.75
N LYS A 4 -12.80 0.72 12.94
CA LYS A 4 -13.79 1.05 13.98
C LYS A 4 -14.75 2.15 13.50
N VAL A 5 -15.97 2.15 14.02
CA VAL A 5 -16.95 3.23 13.78
C VAL A 5 -16.35 4.55 14.26
N GLY A 6 -16.57 5.63 13.50
CA GLY A 6 -16.07 6.97 13.84
C GLY A 6 -14.63 7.26 13.40
N TYR A 7 -13.89 6.31 12.83
CA TYR A 7 -12.49 6.53 12.44
C TYR A 7 -12.29 7.68 11.44
N LEU A 8 -13.26 7.91 10.53
CA LEU A 8 -13.20 9.00 9.56
C LEU A 8 -13.25 10.37 10.24
N ASN A 9 -14.11 10.51 11.25
CA ASN A 9 -14.27 11.77 11.98
C ASN A 9 -13.02 12.08 12.81
N GLU A 10 -12.38 11.05 13.38
CA GLU A 10 -11.12 11.21 14.09
C GLU A 10 -9.99 11.63 13.13
N MET A 11 -9.93 11.05 11.94
CA MET A 11 -8.97 11.43 10.90
C MET A 11 -9.20 12.85 10.39
N GLU A 12 -10.45 13.26 10.19
CA GLU A 12 -10.82 14.64 9.87
C GLU A 12 -10.30 15.60 10.94
N ARG A 13 -10.58 15.33 12.23
CA ARG A 13 -10.10 16.12 13.36
C ARG A 13 -8.58 16.23 13.42
N MET A 14 -7.86 15.13 13.18
CA MET A 14 -6.40 15.13 13.18
C MET A 14 -5.83 15.94 12.01
N LEU A 15 -6.44 15.82 10.82
CA LEU A 15 -6.03 16.57 9.64
C LEU A 15 -6.32 18.06 9.77
N GLU A 16 -7.44 18.46 10.35
CA GLU A 16 -7.73 19.87 10.67
C GLU A 16 -6.67 20.47 11.60
N LYS A 17 -6.15 19.70 12.56
CA LYS A 17 -5.05 20.16 13.44
C LYS A 17 -3.72 20.34 12.70
N VAL A 18 -3.38 19.42 11.81
CA VAL A 18 -2.09 19.44 11.09
C VAL A 18 -2.13 20.41 9.91
N LEU A 19 -3.29 20.54 9.26
CA LEU A 19 -3.51 21.32 8.04
C LEU A 19 -4.78 22.19 8.20
N PRO A 20 -4.76 23.21 9.07
CA PRO A 20 -5.96 24.01 9.41
C PRO A 20 -6.55 24.78 8.22
N HIS A 21 -5.77 24.98 7.15
CA HIS A 21 -6.21 25.68 5.95
C HIS A 21 -6.80 24.75 4.89
N VAL A 22 -6.74 23.44 5.10
CA VAL A 22 -7.18 22.45 4.14
C VAL A 22 -8.54 21.90 4.58
N THR A 23 -9.61 22.35 3.94
CA THR A 23 -10.99 21.90 4.21
C THR A 23 -11.20 20.47 3.66
N LEU A 24 -10.72 19.45 4.39
CA LEU A 24 -10.92 18.05 4.06
C LEU A 24 -12.03 17.46 4.92
N LYS A 25 -13.19 17.17 4.31
CA LYS A 25 -14.29 16.49 4.99
C LYS A 25 -14.11 14.98 5.06
N ALA A 26 -14.57 14.34 6.15
CA ALA A 26 -14.64 12.89 6.28
C ALA A 26 -15.28 12.23 5.05
N LYS A 27 -16.37 12.81 4.57
CA LYS A 27 -17.08 12.38 3.37
C LYS A 27 -17.27 13.54 2.39
N PRO A 28 -17.14 13.29 1.07
CA PRO A 28 -16.65 12.06 0.43
C PRO A 28 -15.11 11.95 0.36
N ASN A 29 -14.39 13.01 0.76
CA ASN A 29 -12.97 13.19 0.43
C ASN A 29 -12.06 12.18 1.13
N LEU A 30 -12.11 12.07 2.47
CA LEU A 30 -11.24 11.13 3.18
C LEU A 30 -11.63 9.67 2.93
N GLU A 31 -12.94 9.40 2.86
CA GLU A 31 -13.46 8.06 2.55
C GLU A 31 -12.93 7.53 1.20
N SER A 32 -12.97 8.34 0.15
CA SER A 32 -12.44 7.96 -1.17
C SER A 32 -10.93 7.72 -1.14
N ARG A 33 -10.16 8.57 -0.47
CA ARG A 33 -8.70 8.40 -0.32
C ARG A 33 -8.34 7.12 0.44
N ILE A 34 -9.05 6.81 1.52
CA ILE A 34 -8.85 5.58 2.29
C ILE A 34 -9.22 4.35 1.46
N ARG A 35 -10.29 4.42 0.66
CA ARG A 35 -10.67 3.32 -0.24
C ARG A 35 -9.57 3.05 -1.27
N THR A 36 -8.99 4.09 -1.86
CA THR A 36 -7.84 3.96 -2.78
C THR A 36 -6.64 3.36 -2.05
N LEU A 37 -6.27 3.89 -0.88
CA LEU A 37 -5.15 3.37 -0.08
C LEU A 37 -5.32 1.90 0.28
N LYS A 38 -6.53 1.44 0.62
CA LYS A 38 -6.79 0.02 0.88
C LYS A 38 -6.55 -0.86 -0.35
N ARG A 39 -7.02 -0.43 -1.52
CA ARG A 39 -6.82 -1.15 -2.78
C ARG A 39 -5.34 -1.21 -3.15
N ASP A 40 -4.64 -0.09 -3.06
CA ASP A 40 -3.21 -0.03 -3.34
C ASP A 40 -2.41 -0.89 -2.35
N TRP A 41 -2.78 -0.85 -1.07
CA TRP A 41 -2.17 -1.70 -0.05
C TRP A 41 -2.38 -3.19 -0.32
N GLU A 42 -3.58 -3.61 -0.72
CA GLU A 42 -3.84 -5.01 -1.09
C GLU A 42 -2.97 -5.44 -2.29
N ILE A 43 -2.81 -4.58 -3.30
CA ILE A 43 -1.93 -4.86 -4.44
C ILE A 43 -0.48 -5.02 -3.98
N VAL A 44 0.03 -4.07 -3.20
CA VAL A 44 1.41 -4.10 -2.67
C VAL A 44 1.62 -5.32 -1.77
N TYR A 45 0.65 -5.63 -0.90
CA TYR A 45 0.70 -6.80 -0.04
C TYR A 45 0.71 -8.10 -0.84
N ASN A 46 -0.09 -8.21 -1.90
CA ASN A 46 -0.11 -9.40 -2.77
C ASN A 46 1.20 -9.56 -3.54
N MET A 47 1.82 -8.46 -3.99
CA MET A 47 3.17 -8.51 -4.58
C MET A 47 4.17 -9.12 -3.59
N PHE A 48 4.11 -8.71 -2.31
CA PHE A 48 5.10 -9.09 -1.31
C PHE A 48 4.86 -10.44 -0.63
N SER A 49 3.61 -10.78 -0.34
CA SER A 49 3.25 -12.00 0.38
C SER A 49 3.41 -13.28 -0.45
N GLY A 50 3.62 -13.17 -1.77
CA GLY A 50 3.83 -14.32 -2.64
C GLY A 50 2.60 -15.24 -2.75
N LYS A 51 1.47 -14.88 -2.14
CA LYS A 51 0.30 -15.71 -1.94
C LYS A 51 -0.35 -16.16 -3.26
N ASP A 52 -0.17 -15.39 -4.33
CA ASP A 52 -0.79 -15.63 -5.64
C ASP A 52 0.23 -16.02 -6.72
N ASN A 53 1.21 -16.89 -6.43
CA ASN A 53 2.30 -17.24 -7.39
C ASN A 53 3.03 -15.99 -7.90
N SER A 54 3.23 -15.02 -7.00
CA SER A 54 3.82 -13.75 -7.37
C SER A 54 5.28 -14.00 -7.78
N GLU A 55 5.55 -13.99 -9.11
CA GLU A 55 6.89 -13.98 -9.70
C GLU A 55 7.63 -12.65 -9.45
N PHE A 56 7.23 -11.93 -8.39
CA PHE A 56 7.79 -10.67 -7.97
C PHE A 56 9.00 -10.93 -7.07
N GLY A 57 10.16 -10.42 -7.46
CA GLY A 57 11.38 -10.26 -6.67
C GLY A 57 11.59 -8.82 -6.20
N TRP A 58 12.64 -8.59 -5.40
CA TRP A 58 13.02 -7.27 -4.90
C TRP A 58 14.44 -6.93 -5.35
N ASP A 59 14.59 -5.82 -6.07
CA ASP A 59 15.89 -5.23 -6.38
C ASP A 59 16.35 -4.37 -5.20
N LYS A 60 17.35 -4.88 -4.47
CA LYS A 60 17.92 -4.19 -3.30
C LYS A 60 18.65 -2.90 -3.66
N HIS A 61 19.29 -2.85 -4.84
CA HIS A 61 20.06 -1.70 -5.27
C HIS A 61 19.13 -0.55 -5.70
N ARG A 62 18.04 -0.89 -6.40
CA ARG A 62 17.07 0.09 -6.89
C ARG A 62 15.90 0.32 -5.92
N GLN A 63 15.84 -0.45 -4.83
CA GLN A 63 14.77 -0.43 -3.83
C GLN A 63 13.36 -0.52 -4.48
N MET A 64 13.19 -1.47 -5.39
CA MET A 64 11.96 -1.63 -6.17
C MET A 64 11.59 -3.10 -6.40
N VAL A 65 10.30 -3.33 -6.66
CA VAL A 65 9.78 -4.66 -7.01
C VAL A 65 10.08 -4.97 -8.48
N VAL A 66 10.62 -6.16 -8.75
CA VAL A 66 10.89 -6.68 -10.10
C VAL A 66 9.93 -7.85 -10.33
N ALA A 67 9.36 -8.01 -11.51
CA ALA A 67 8.51 -9.17 -11.80
C ALA A 67 8.76 -9.71 -13.21
N LYS A 68 8.64 -11.02 -13.38
CA LYS A 68 8.53 -11.62 -14.71
C LYS A 68 7.23 -11.19 -15.37
N ASP A 69 7.25 -11.05 -16.69
CA ASP A 69 6.38 -10.17 -17.49
C ASP A 69 4.87 -10.42 -17.41
N VAL A 70 4.41 -11.50 -16.76
CA VAL A 70 3.01 -11.92 -16.66
C VAL A 70 2.22 -11.15 -15.57
N VAL A 71 2.62 -9.91 -15.31
CA VAL A 71 2.28 -9.16 -14.10
C VAL A 71 0.84 -8.64 -14.15
N HIS A 72 0.03 -9.06 -13.18
CA HIS A 72 -1.21 -8.44 -12.71
C HIS A 72 -1.44 -7.02 -13.27
N LYS A 73 -2.48 -6.80 -14.10
CA LYS A 73 -2.75 -5.49 -14.74
C LYS A 73 -2.78 -4.31 -13.73
N ALA A 74 -3.28 -4.54 -12.52
CA ALA A 74 -3.36 -3.53 -11.46
C ALA A 74 -2.00 -3.17 -10.82
N ALA A 75 -0.98 -4.01 -10.97
CA ALA A 75 0.37 -3.81 -10.48
C ALA A 75 1.23 -2.93 -11.41
N GLY A 76 0.77 -2.70 -12.64
CA GLY A 76 1.50 -1.93 -13.66
C GLY A 76 1.97 -0.56 -13.18
N GLN A 77 1.11 0.16 -12.42
CA GLN A 77 1.41 1.51 -11.92
C GLN A 77 2.57 1.57 -10.91
N PHE A 78 3.01 0.42 -10.39
CA PHE A 78 4.09 0.31 -9.40
C PHE A 78 5.40 -0.22 -9.99
N ARG A 79 5.42 -0.69 -11.25
CA ARG A 79 6.59 -1.32 -11.91
C ARG A 79 7.84 -0.43 -11.97
N HIS A 80 7.69 0.89 -11.86
CA HIS A 80 8.80 1.85 -11.91
C HIS A 80 8.87 2.76 -10.68
N ARG A 81 8.21 2.38 -9.58
CA ARG A 81 8.24 3.14 -8.32
C ARG A 81 9.24 2.53 -7.34
N SER A 82 10.14 3.37 -6.83
CA SER A 82 11.00 3.04 -5.70
C SER A 82 10.24 3.18 -4.38
N PHE A 83 10.46 2.26 -3.45
CA PHE A 83 9.88 2.32 -2.10
C PHE A 83 11.00 2.48 -1.05
N PRO A 84 11.60 3.69 -0.91
CA PRO A 84 12.81 3.89 -0.12
C PRO A 84 12.62 3.64 1.38
N TYR A 85 11.39 3.76 1.89
CA TYR A 85 11.04 3.52 3.28
C TYR A 85 10.69 2.05 3.59
N TYR A 86 10.63 1.19 2.57
CA TYR A 86 10.34 -0.22 2.75
C TYR A 86 11.61 -0.98 3.12
N ARG A 87 11.63 -1.61 4.31
CA ARG A 87 12.77 -2.41 4.76
C ARG A 87 12.75 -3.81 4.09
N PRO A 88 13.82 -4.23 3.39
CA PRO A 88 13.89 -5.52 2.72
C PRO A 88 13.75 -6.74 3.65
N THR A 89 13.99 -6.59 4.95
CA THR A 89 13.83 -7.67 5.93
C THR A 89 12.40 -8.21 5.97
N TYR A 90 11.39 -7.36 5.73
CA TYR A 90 9.99 -7.78 5.68
C TYR A 90 9.68 -8.64 4.44
N PHE A 91 10.38 -8.42 3.34
CA PHE A 91 10.23 -9.22 2.12
C PHE A 91 10.65 -10.68 2.34
N HIS A 92 11.82 -10.87 2.96
CA HIS A 92 12.35 -12.21 3.25
C HIS A 92 11.54 -12.95 4.32
N LEU A 93 10.99 -12.25 5.31
CA LEU A 93 10.09 -12.82 6.31
C LEU A 93 8.76 -13.27 5.69
N CYS A 94 8.17 -12.48 4.78
CA CYS A 94 6.93 -12.83 4.08
C CYS A 94 7.07 -14.13 3.26
N LYS A 95 8.20 -14.33 2.57
CA LYS A 95 8.46 -15.58 1.82
C LYS A 95 8.72 -16.80 2.72
N ARG A 96 9.27 -16.61 3.93
CA ARG A 96 9.54 -17.72 4.87
C ARG A 96 8.28 -18.24 5.58
N SER A 97 7.26 -17.42 5.78
CA SER A 97 6.02 -17.84 6.45
C SER A 97 5.01 -18.56 5.54
N SER A 98 5.36 -18.83 4.28
CA SER A 98 4.53 -19.61 3.34
C SER A 98 5.05 -21.03 3.08
N HIS A 99 5.95 -21.53 3.93
CA HIS A 99 6.37 -22.93 3.98
C HIS A 99 5.93 -23.59 5.28
#